data_AF-A0A357HG40-F1
#
_entry.id   AF-A0A357HG40-F1
#
_cell.length_a   1.000
_cell.length_b   1.000
_cell.length_c   1.000
_cell.angle_alpha   90.00
_cell.angle_beta   90.00
_cell.angle_gamma   90.00
#
_symmetry.space_group_name_H-M   'P 1'
#
loop_
_entity.id
_entity.type
_entity.pdbx_description
1 polymer ?
#
loop_
_entity_poly.entity_id
_entity_poly.type
_entity_poly.pdbx_seq_one_letter_code
_entity_poly.pdbx_strand_id
1 'polypeptide(L)'
;MSEFYTELKELRKSQNIDLEEIQSRTKINIEYLLAIENGQFEVLPLPYVRLFMRAYVSEIGGDADEALHQLDIFQGRKAGKRSFKKTEKIEPKPTKTEP
;
A
#
# COMPACT_ATOMS: atom_id res chain seq x y z
N MET A 1 10.09 5.45 13.38
CA MET A 1 10.65 5.10 12.06
C MET A 1 9.61 5.44 11.02
N SER A 2 10.05 6.00 9.90
CA SER A 2 9.16 6.21 8.76
C SER A 2 8.79 4.83 8.17
N GLU A 3 7.65 4.71 7.51
CA GLU A 3 7.28 3.47 6.82
C GLU A 3 7.95 3.47 5.44
N PHE A 4 8.37 2.30 4.94
CA PHE A 4 9.18 2.18 3.72
C PHE A 4 8.55 2.89 2.50
N TYR A 5 7.21 2.87 2.39
CA TYR A 5 6.51 3.54 1.28
C TYR A 5 6.60 5.07 1.33
N THR A 6 6.78 5.66 2.50
CA THR A 6 7.06 7.10 2.66
C THR A 6 8.46 7.41 2.15
N GLU A 7 9.43 6.53 2.42
CA GLU A 7 10.82 6.68 1.96
C GLU A 7 10.92 6.60 0.44
N LEU A 8 10.13 5.71 -0.19
CA LEU A 8 10.04 5.64 -1.65
C LEU A 8 9.46 6.93 -2.26
N LYS A 9 8.44 7.51 -1.63
CA LYS A 9 7.87 8.81 -2.04
C LYS A 9 8.90 9.94 -1.93
N GLU A 10 9.65 9.98 -0.83
CA GLU A 10 10.72 10.96 -0.61
C GLU A 10 11.84 10.79 -1.63
N LEU A 11 12.24 9.55 -1.92
CA LEU A 11 13.22 9.24 -2.96
C LEU A 11 12.76 9.76 -4.32
N ARG A 12 11.54 9.44 -4.77
CA ARG A 12 11.00 9.95 -6.03
C ARG A 12 11.08 11.47 -6.12
N LYS A 13 10.64 12.16 -5.06
CA LYS A 13 10.68 13.63 -4.99
C LYS A 13 12.11 14.16 -5.07
N SER A 14 13.06 13.52 -4.40
CA SER A 14 14.49 13.91 -4.46
C SER A 14 15.07 13.75 -5.87
N GLN A 15 14.56 12.81 -6.65
CA GLN A 15 14.94 12.60 -8.05
C GLN A 15 14.21 13.54 -9.03
N ASN A 16 13.27 14.37 -8.55
CA ASN A 16 12.40 15.22 -9.37
C ASN A 16 11.62 14.44 -10.46
N ILE A 17 11.17 13.23 -10.13
CA ILE A 17 10.40 12.39 -11.06
C ILE A 17 8.90 12.56 -10.76
N ASP A 18 8.11 12.89 -11.77
CA ASP A 18 6.66 13.02 -11.65
C ASP A 18 5.95 11.66 -11.76
N LEU A 19 4.80 11.51 -11.09
CA LEU A 19 4.05 10.25 -11.13
C LEU A 19 3.46 9.98 -12.52
N GLU A 20 3.11 11.04 -13.24
CA GLU A 20 2.66 11.02 -14.63
C GLU A 20 3.73 10.48 -15.58
N GLU A 21 5.00 10.76 -15.29
CA GLU A 21 6.13 10.23 -16.06
C GLU A 21 6.28 8.72 -15.85
N ILE A 22 6.19 8.28 -14.59
CA ILE A 22 6.19 6.85 -14.24
C ILE A 22 5.00 6.14 -14.87
N GLN A 23 3.81 6.73 -14.82
CA GLN A 23 2.61 6.21 -15.49
C GLN A 23 2.85 6.07 -17.00
N SER A 24 3.45 7.09 -17.64
CA SER A 24 3.72 7.06 -19.08
C SER A 24 4.67 5.93 -19.47
N ARG A 25 5.74 5.70 -18.69
CA ARG A 25 6.76 4.68 -18.95
C ARG A 25 6.29 3.26 -18.64
N THR A 26 5.61 3.09 -17.50
CA THR A 26 5.24 1.75 -16.97
C THR A 26 3.82 1.31 -17.32
N LYS A 27 2.95 2.26 -17.74
CA LYS A 27 1.50 2.06 -17.96
C LYS A 27 0.72 1.69 -16.69
N ILE A 28 1.33 1.84 -15.51
CA ILE A 28 0.63 1.69 -14.24
C ILE A 28 -0.31 2.89 -14.05
N ASN A 29 -1.55 2.62 -13.66
CA ASN A 29 -2.51 3.68 -13.36
C ASN A 29 -1.97 4.58 -12.23
N ILE A 30 -2.07 5.90 -12.40
CA ILE A 30 -1.57 6.88 -11.43
C ILE A 30 -2.16 6.68 -10.02
N GLU A 31 -3.41 6.23 -9.91
CA GLU A 31 -4.06 5.91 -8.64
C GLU A 31 -3.33 4.78 -7.89
N TYR A 32 -2.75 3.83 -8.62
CA TYR A 32 -1.97 2.75 -8.00
C TYR A 32 -0.59 3.22 -7.55
N LEU A 33 0.02 4.16 -8.27
CA LEU A 33 1.28 4.77 -7.84
C LEU A 33 1.07 5.61 -6.57
N LEU A 34 -0.02 6.39 -6.52
CA LEU A 34 -0.44 7.11 -5.32
C LEU A 34 -0.73 6.14 -4.16
N ALA A 35 -1.43 5.04 -4.42
CA ALA A 35 -1.70 4.04 -3.41
C ALA A 35 -0.41 3.39 -2.86
N ILE A 36 0.61 3.16 -3.71
CA ILE A 36 1.94 2.71 -3.26
C ILE A 36 2.54 3.72 -2.28
N GLU A 37 2.60 5.00 -2.65
CA GLU A 37 3.16 6.09 -1.81
C GLU A 37 2.40 6.34 -0.51
N ASN A 38 1.15 5.87 -0.42
CA ASN A 38 0.30 6.02 0.76
C ASN A 38 0.16 4.71 1.57
N GLY A 39 0.84 3.62 1.17
CA GLY A 39 0.75 2.32 1.84
C GLY A 39 -0.60 1.61 1.68
N GLN A 40 -1.40 2.01 0.70
CA GLN A 40 -2.77 1.52 0.43
C GLN A 40 -2.77 0.33 -0.54
N PHE A 41 -1.97 -0.70 -0.25
CA PHE A 41 -1.77 -1.85 -1.15
C PHE A 41 -3.03 -2.69 -1.42
N GLU A 42 -4.08 -2.56 -0.62
CA GLU A 42 -5.39 -3.17 -0.84
C GLU A 42 -6.16 -2.60 -2.04
N VAL A 43 -5.81 -1.40 -2.51
CA VAL A 43 -6.40 -0.77 -3.70
C VAL A 43 -5.85 -1.41 -4.98
N LEU A 44 -4.62 -1.92 -4.91
CA LEU A 44 -3.96 -2.56 -6.04
C LEU A 44 -4.59 -3.95 -6.28
N PRO A 45 -4.71 -4.40 -7.53
CA PRO A 45 -5.08 -5.78 -7.83
C PRO A 45 -4.04 -6.73 -7.24
N LEU A 46 -4.47 -7.65 -6.38
CA LEU A 46 -3.61 -8.59 -5.66
C LEU A 46 -2.53 -9.30 -6.50
N PRO A 47 -2.81 -9.84 -7.72
CA PRO A 47 -1.77 -10.51 -8.50
C PRO A 47 -0.65 -9.58 -8.97
N TYR A 48 -0.86 -8.27 -8.98
CA TYR A 48 0.06 -7.29 -9.57
C TYR A 48 0.78 -6.41 -8.55
N VAL A 49 0.50 -6.53 -7.25
CA VAL A 49 1.12 -5.67 -6.22
C VAL A 49 2.65 -5.70 -6.28
N ARG A 50 3.25 -6.90 -6.33
CA ARG A 50 4.72 -7.04 -6.41
C ARG A 50 5.28 -6.50 -7.73
N LEU A 51 4.56 -6.71 -8.84
CA LEU A 51 4.97 -6.24 -10.15
C LEU A 51 4.98 -4.70 -10.20
N PHE A 52 3.91 -4.06 -9.73
CA PHE A 52 3.79 -2.61 -9.70
C PHE A 52 4.78 -1.97 -8.72
N MET A 53 4.99 -2.58 -7.55
CA MET A 53 6.03 -2.14 -6.62
C MET A 53 7.41 -2.17 -7.27
N ARG A 54 7.81 -3.30 -7.86
CA ARG A 54 9.12 -3.43 -8.52
C ARG A 54 9.30 -2.38 -9.63
N ALA A 55 8.29 -2.20 -10.48
CA ALA A 55 8.33 -1.23 -11.56
C ALA A 55 8.48 0.21 -11.04
N TYR A 56 7.65 0.61 -10.07
CA TYR A 56 7.72 1.94 -9.46
C TYR A 56 9.09 2.21 -8.83
N VAL A 57 9.61 1.27 -8.02
CA VAL A 57 10.90 1.42 -7.34
C VAL A 57 12.06 1.50 -8.34
N SER A 58 11.98 0.74 -9.43
CA SER A 58 12.98 0.78 -10.50
C SER A 58 12.99 2.14 -11.23
N GLU A 59 11.82 2.73 -11.51
CA GLU A 59 11.73 4.05 -12.17
C GLU A 59 12.32 5.18 -11.33
N ILE A 60 12.28 5.07 -9.99
CA ILE A 60 12.82 6.08 -9.08
C ILE A 60 14.26 5.80 -8.63
N GLY A 61 14.90 4.77 -9.20
CA GLY A 61 16.30 4.42 -8.92
C GLY A 61 16.52 3.76 -7.55
N GLY A 62 15.49 3.18 -6.95
CA GLY A 62 15.59 2.47 -5.66
C GLY A 62 15.93 0.99 -5.79
N ASP A 63 16.16 0.34 -4.65
CA ASP A 63 16.35 -1.11 -4.57
C ASP A 63 14.99 -1.83 -4.51
N ALA A 64 14.62 -2.46 -5.61
CA ALA A 64 13.35 -3.17 -5.71
C ALA A 64 13.28 -4.45 -4.87
N ASP A 65 14.40 -5.13 -4.64
CA ASP A 65 14.41 -6.37 -3.85
C ASP A 65 14.21 -6.04 -2.37
N GLU A 66 14.86 -4.99 -1.86
CA GLU A 66 14.63 -4.49 -0.50
C GLU A 66 13.19 -3.97 -0.32
N ALA A 67 12.67 -3.20 -1.28
CA ALA A 67 11.29 -2.70 -1.20
C ALA A 67 10.25 -3.84 -1.18
N LEU A 68 10.48 -4.91 -1.94
CA LEU A 68 9.61 -6.10 -1.92
C LEU A 68 9.71 -6.86 -0.60
N HIS A 69 10.91 -6.97 -0.03
CA HIS A 69 11.10 -7.55 1.28
C HIS A 69 10.35 -6.76 2.37
N GLN A 70 10.42 -5.42 2.36
CA GLN A 70 9.66 -4.57 3.27
C GLN A 70 8.14 -4.68 3.06
N LEU A 71 7.69 -4.81 1.81
CA LEU A 71 6.29 -5.06 1.49
C LEU A 71 5.79 -6.39 2.11
N ASP A 72 6.58 -7.45 2.02
CA ASP A 72 6.24 -8.76 2.58
C ASP A 72 6.11 -8.69 4.12
N ILE A 73 7.06 -8.00 4.79
CA ILE A 73 6.99 -7.72 6.22
C ILE A 73 5.74 -6.90 6.57
N PHE A 74 5.45 -5.85 5.80
CA PHE A 74 4.30 -4.97 6.01
C PHE A 74 2.97 -5.74 5.92
N GLN A 75 2.82 -6.58 4.88
CA GLN A 75 1.63 -7.40 4.69
C GLN A 75 1.48 -8.46 5.79
N GLY A 76 2.58 -9.08 6.23
CA GLY A 76 2.59 -10.00 7.36
C GLY A 76 2.12 -9.34 8.67
N ARG A 77 2.58 -8.12 8.96
CA ARG A 77 2.10 -7.33 10.12
C ARG A 77 0.61 -7.00 10.01
N LYS A 78 0.12 -6.66 8.81
CA LYS A 78 -1.31 -6.36 8.56
C LYS A 78 -2.19 -7.60 8.73
N ALA A 79 -1.73 -8.78 8.32
CA ALA A 79 -2.42 -10.05 8.55
C ALA A 79 -2.57 -10.35 10.05
N GLY A 80 -1.50 -10.17 10.83
CA GLY A 80 -1.56 -10.29 12.30
C GLY A 80 -2.58 -9.33 12.92
N LYS A 81 -2.53 -8.04 12.58
CA LYS A 81 -3.47 -7.02 13.10
C LYS A 81 -4.93 -7.26 12.70
N ARG A 82 -5.21 -7.78 11.50
CA ARG A 82 -6.59 -8.11 11.07
C ARG A 82 -7.20 -9.24 11.90
N SER A 83 -6.40 -10.22 12.31
CA SER A 83 -6.86 -11.32 13.16
C SER A 83 -7.26 -10.85 14.57
N PHE A 84 -6.65 -9.79 15.10
CA PHE A 84 -7.00 -9.21 16.41
C PHE A 84 -8.22 -8.27 16.39
N LYS A 85 -8.69 -7.82 15.23
CA LYS A 85 -9.80 -6.84 15.12
C LYS A 85 -11.18 -7.45 14.87
N LYS A 86 -11.32 -8.78 14.78
CA LYS A 86 -12.60 -9.43 14.40
C LYS A 86 -13.60 -9.62 15.58
N THR A 87 -13.29 -9.20 16.81
CA THR A 87 -14.15 -9.46 17.99
C THR A 87 -14.80 -8.25 18.67
N GLU A 88 -14.81 -7.05 18.07
CA GLU A 88 -15.60 -5.94 18.63
C GLU A 88 -16.53 -5.30 17.58
N LYS A 89 -17.75 -5.85 17.51
CA LYS A 89 -19.05 -5.14 17.59
C LYS A 89 -20.17 -6.05 17.09
N ILE A 90 -20.72 -6.83 18.01
CA ILE A 90 -22.13 -7.23 17.95
C ILE A 90 -22.72 -6.81 19.28
N GLU A 91 -23.08 -5.53 19.43
CA GLU A 91 -24.00 -5.13 20.49
C GLU A 91 -25.41 -5.52 20.03
N PRO A 92 -26.14 -6.39 20.75
CA PRO A 92 -27.56 -6.55 20.51
C PRO A 92 -28.26 -5.28 20.99
N LYS A 93 -28.84 -4.50 20.05
CA LYS A 93 -29.78 -3.44 20.42
C LYS A 93 -30.96 -4.07 21.17
N PRO A 94 -31.34 -3.58 22.37
CA PRO A 94 -32.53 -4.07 23.03
C PRO A 94 -33.76 -3.66 22.21
N THR A 95 -34.51 -4.65 21.74
CA THR A 95 -35.86 -4.49 21.22
C THR A 95 -36.75 -3.94 22.32
N LYS A 96 -37.14 -2.66 22.21
CA LYS A 96 -38.31 -2.16 22.93
C LYS A 96 -39.55 -2.77 22.30
N THR A 97 -40.13 -3.77 22.95
CA THR A 97 -41.56 -4.07 22.87
C THR A 97 -42.28 -3.03 23.72
N GLU A 98 -42.98 -2.11 23.07
CA GLU A 98 -44.03 -1.32 23.72
C GLU A 98 -45.35 -2.10 23.65
N PRO A 99 -46.19 -2.06 24.71
CA PRO A 99 -47.53 -2.62 24.72
C PRO A 99 -48.54 -1.79 23.90
#